data_AF-A0A1F7YRA0-F1
#
_entry.id   AF-A0A1F7YRA0-F1
#
_cell.length_a   1.000
_cell.length_b   1.000
_cell.length_c   1.000
_cell.angle_alpha   90.00
_cell.angle_beta   90.00
_cell.angle_gamma   90.00
#
_symmetry.space_group_name_H-M   'P 1'
#
loop_
_entity.id
_entity.type
_entity.pdbx_description
1 polymer ?
#
loop_
_entity_poly.entity_id
_entity_poly.type
_entity_poly.pdbx_seq_one_letter_code
_entity_poly.pdbx_strand_id
1 'polypeptide(L)'
;MRFNPANIYANHLLKQVTALGVRAANISKVDEPHLKVVTEWSLVGDKIASCSVSESMLTEYEQSIRERNPSILLIVDIDGVLVENPFASVLSELGKVNMNWLRQAVSVVNHGIIWTNRFSPEHGPFLKSSLFPFLGREAADQLDLELADVPADENNIDILNGHDAKKRGDTLESFVSQDRFDIAYYVGSSWFDGKAVLQFAKKTTTPHKLKYFHTGHLLL
;
A
#
# COMPACT_ATOMS: atom_id res chain seq x y z
N MET A 1 -27.70 4.03 -13.11
CA MET A 1 -26.41 3.49 -12.65
C MET A 1 -25.35 3.90 -13.68
N ARG A 2 -24.35 4.74 -13.33
CA ARG A 2 -23.31 5.17 -14.30
C ARG A 2 -22.36 3.99 -14.56
N PHE A 3 -22.10 3.70 -15.83
CA PHE A 3 -21.11 2.70 -16.24
C PHE A 3 -19.72 3.15 -15.79
N ASN A 4 -19.09 2.42 -14.86
CA ASN A 4 -17.71 2.66 -14.45
C ASN A 4 -16.85 1.46 -14.88
N PRO A 5 -16.16 1.54 -16.04
CA PRO A 5 -15.34 0.45 -16.55
C PRO A 5 -14.23 0.06 -15.57
N ALA A 6 -13.81 0.99 -14.69
CA ALA A 6 -12.79 0.72 -13.70
C ALA A 6 -13.22 -0.28 -12.64
N ASN A 7 -14.46 -0.14 -12.17
CA ASN A 7 -15.02 -1.07 -11.21
C ASN A 7 -15.24 -2.46 -11.81
N ILE A 8 -15.58 -2.56 -13.09
CA ILE A 8 -15.75 -3.85 -13.77
C ILE A 8 -14.39 -4.56 -13.87
N TYR A 9 -13.36 -3.83 -14.31
CA TYR A 9 -12.00 -4.35 -14.38
C TYR A 9 -11.50 -4.80 -13.00
N ALA A 10 -11.62 -3.95 -11.98
CA ALA A 10 -11.23 -4.27 -10.62
C ALA A 10 -11.93 -5.54 -10.11
N ASN A 11 -13.25 -5.67 -10.26
CA ASN A 11 -13.94 -6.88 -9.81
C ASN A 11 -13.51 -8.14 -10.57
N HIS A 12 -13.24 -8.03 -11.87
CA HIS A 12 -12.77 -9.16 -12.67
C HIS A 12 -11.37 -9.60 -12.26
N LEU A 13 -10.46 -8.65 -12.06
CA LEU A 13 -9.13 -8.88 -11.54
C LEU A 13 -9.16 -9.53 -10.16
N LEU A 14 -9.93 -8.96 -9.23
CA LEU A 14 -10.04 -9.45 -7.86
C LEU A 14 -10.53 -10.90 -7.82
N LYS A 15 -11.50 -11.25 -8.67
CA LYS A 15 -11.93 -12.65 -8.83
C LYS A 15 -10.79 -13.56 -9.28
N GLN A 16 -9.96 -13.13 -10.23
CA GLN A 16 -8.83 -13.94 -10.70
C GLN A 16 -7.77 -14.16 -9.62
N VAL A 17 -7.37 -13.10 -8.91
CA VAL A 17 -6.32 -13.23 -7.88
C VAL A 17 -6.80 -13.99 -6.65
N THR A 18 -8.08 -13.85 -6.27
CA THR A 18 -8.69 -14.66 -5.21
C THR A 18 -8.77 -16.14 -5.58
N ALA A 19 -9.07 -16.47 -6.83
CA ALA A 19 -9.01 -17.86 -7.30
C ALA A 19 -7.60 -18.47 -7.24
N LEU A 20 -6.56 -17.62 -7.21
CA LEU A 20 -5.15 -18.02 -7.05
C LEU A 20 -4.68 -17.98 -5.58
N GLY A 21 -5.58 -17.71 -4.62
CA GLY A 21 -5.28 -17.75 -3.19
C GLY A 21 -4.85 -16.43 -2.56
N VAL A 22 -4.79 -15.34 -3.31
CA VAL A 22 -4.57 -13.99 -2.75
C VAL A 22 -5.86 -13.49 -2.11
N ARG A 23 -5.81 -12.99 -0.88
CA ARG A 23 -6.99 -12.32 -0.32
C ARG A 23 -7.13 -10.95 -0.97
N ALA A 24 -8.23 -10.66 -1.65
CA ALA A 24 -8.38 -9.39 -2.35
C ALA A 24 -9.74 -8.72 -2.12
N ALA A 25 -9.75 -7.40 -1.93
CA ALA A 25 -10.94 -6.60 -1.66
C ALA A 25 -11.00 -5.35 -2.53
N ASN A 26 -12.18 -5.05 -3.08
CA ASN A 26 -12.44 -3.77 -3.71
C ASN A 26 -12.98 -2.81 -2.65
N ILE A 27 -12.18 -1.82 -2.23
CA ILE A 27 -12.60 -0.88 -1.19
C ILE A 27 -13.23 0.39 -1.76
N SER A 28 -13.24 0.56 -3.09
CA SER A 28 -13.86 1.70 -3.79
C SER A 28 -15.38 1.81 -3.66
N LYS A 29 -16.01 0.74 -3.19
CA LYS A 29 -17.46 0.64 -3.03
C LYS A 29 -17.92 0.75 -1.59
N VAL A 30 -16.99 0.91 -0.65
CA VAL A 30 -17.32 1.06 0.76
C VAL A 30 -17.65 2.53 0.99
N ASP A 31 -18.78 2.81 1.65
CA ASP A 31 -19.21 4.17 1.99
C ASP A 31 -18.38 4.79 3.14
N GLU A 32 -17.16 4.28 3.35
CA GLU A 32 -16.23 4.69 4.39
C GLU A 32 -14.87 5.05 3.78
N PRO A 33 -14.07 5.91 4.42
CA PRO A 33 -12.72 6.22 3.95
C PRO A 33 -11.89 4.95 3.77
N HIS A 34 -11.25 4.81 2.60
CA HIS A 34 -10.44 3.63 2.27
C HIS A 34 -9.45 3.23 3.38
N LEU A 35 -8.83 4.21 4.04
CA LEU A 35 -7.86 3.97 5.10
C LEU A 35 -8.49 3.42 6.38
N LYS A 36 -9.72 3.79 6.70
CA LYS A 36 -10.49 3.18 7.80
C LYS A 36 -10.72 1.71 7.51
N VAL A 37 -11.15 1.39 6.28
CA VAL A 37 -11.35 0.01 5.82
C VAL A 37 -10.04 -0.80 5.89
N VAL A 38 -8.93 -0.26 5.38
CA VAL A 38 -7.62 -0.95 5.46
C VAL A 38 -7.26 -1.24 6.92
N THR A 39 -7.43 -0.26 7.81
CA THR A 39 -7.10 -0.41 9.23
C THR A 39 -7.97 -1.46 9.92
N GLU A 40 -9.28 -1.39 9.76
CA GLU A 40 -10.21 -2.32 10.43
C GLU A 40 -10.11 -3.75 9.86
N TRP A 41 -9.65 -3.89 8.62
CA TRP A 41 -9.59 -5.19 7.95
C TRP A 41 -8.18 -5.76 7.95
N SER A 42 -7.16 -5.15 8.58
CA SER A 42 -5.79 -5.67 8.54
C SER A 42 -5.15 -5.70 9.91
N LEU A 43 -4.15 -6.58 10.07
CA LEU A 43 -3.31 -6.64 11.27
C LEU A 43 -2.41 -5.40 11.42
N VAL A 44 -2.35 -4.51 10.42
CA VAL A 44 -1.75 -3.18 10.58
C VAL A 44 -2.52 -2.40 11.64
N GLY A 45 -3.86 -2.48 11.63
CA GLY A 45 -4.72 -1.80 12.59
C GLY A 45 -4.52 -2.29 14.03
N ASP A 46 -4.22 -3.57 14.24
CA ASP A 46 -3.98 -4.13 15.58
C ASP A 46 -2.76 -3.50 16.26
N LYS A 47 -1.78 -3.08 15.44
CA LYS A 47 -0.57 -2.44 15.96
C LYS A 47 -0.70 -0.93 16.09
N ILE A 48 -1.74 -0.31 15.51
CA ILE A 48 -2.05 1.12 15.69
C ILE A 48 -2.93 1.27 16.93
N ALA A 49 -2.40 1.85 18.00
CA ALA A 49 -3.06 1.92 19.33
C ALA A 49 -4.46 2.56 19.33
N SER A 50 -4.80 3.41 18.36
CA SER A 50 -6.09 4.09 18.26
C SER A 50 -7.14 3.35 17.44
N CYS A 51 -6.86 2.12 17.00
CA CYS A 51 -7.67 1.42 16.00
C CYS A 51 -8.13 0.05 16.49
N SER A 52 -9.35 -0.34 16.11
CA SER A 52 -9.92 -1.65 16.41
C SER A 52 -10.06 -2.45 15.12
N VAL A 53 -9.43 -3.62 15.06
CA VAL A 53 -9.58 -4.57 13.94
C VAL A 53 -10.87 -5.37 14.15
N SER A 54 -11.64 -5.51 13.09
CA SER A 54 -12.82 -6.37 13.10
C SER A 54 -12.41 -7.82 12.90
N GLU A 55 -12.59 -8.66 13.92
CA GLU A 55 -12.15 -10.07 13.88
C GLU A 55 -12.81 -10.87 12.75
N SER A 56 -14.07 -10.55 12.45
CA SER A 56 -14.82 -11.14 11.33
C SER A 56 -14.25 -10.75 9.96
N MET A 57 -13.42 -9.71 9.92
CA MET A 57 -12.70 -9.25 8.73
C MET A 57 -11.29 -9.81 8.64
N LEU A 58 -10.83 -10.68 9.54
CA LEU A 58 -9.57 -11.41 9.42
C LEU A 58 -9.80 -12.82 8.85
N THR A 59 -8.84 -13.34 8.09
CA THR A 59 -8.85 -14.76 7.67
C THR A 59 -8.42 -15.67 8.80
N GLU A 60 -8.71 -16.97 8.68
CA GLU A 60 -8.17 -18.00 9.59
C GLU A 60 -6.65 -17.91 9.69
N TYR A 61 -5.96 -17.66 8.56
CA TYR A 61 -4.52 -17.45 8.55
C TYR A 61 -4.11 -16.22 9.39
N GLU A 62 -4.71 -15.06 9.13
CA GLU A 62 -4.45 -13.82 9.90
C GLU A 62 -4.71 -14.00 11.39
N GLN A 63 -5.82 -14.65 11.75
CA GLN A 63 -6.14 -14.95 13.14
C GLN A 63 -5.07 -15.87 13.77
N SER A 64 -4.59 -16.87 13.04
CA SER A 64 -3.57 -17.82 13.54
C SER A 64 -2.20 -17.19 13.81
N ILE A 65 -1.85 -16.12 13.09
CA ILE A 65 -0.57 -15.41 13.26
C ILE A 65 -0.68 -14.18 14.18
N ARG A 66 -1.89 -13.67 14.42
CA ARG A 66 -2.15 -12.46 15.21
C ARG A 66 -1.48 -12.47 16.59
N GLU A 67 -1.62 -13.57 17.33
CA GLU A 67 -1.10 -13.70 18.70
C GLU A 67 0.44 -13.78 18.77
N ARG A 68 1.13 -14.00 17.63
CA ARG A 68 2.59 -14.17 17.57
C ARG A 68 3.34 -12.88 17.28
N ASN A 69 2.65 -11.73 17.29
CA ASN A 69 3.17 -10.44 16.85
C ASN A 69 3.76 -10.54 15.42
N PRO A 70 2.90 -10.71 14.40
CA PRO A 70 3.33 -11.07 13.06
C PRO A 70 4.23 -9.99 12.46
N SER A 71 5.21 -10.43 11.67
CA SER A 71 6.04 -9.55 10.86
C SER A 71 5.26 -9.09 9.63
N ILE A 72 5.01 -7.79 9.52
CA ILE A 72 4.14 -7.19 8.50
C ILE A 72 4.97 -6.42 7.47
N LEU A 73 4.73 -6.72 6.19
CA LEU A 73 5.09 -5.88 5.06
C LEU A 73 3.88 -5.03 4.62
N LEU A 74 4.07 -3.72 4.48
CA LEU A 74 3.06 -2.81 3.95
C LEU A 74 3.54 -2.22 2.63
N ILE A 75 2.73 -2.32 1.58
CA ILE A 75 2.99 -1.77 0.24
C ILE A 75 1.86 -0.80 -0.09
N VAL A 76 2.18 0.45 -0.41
CA VAL A 76 1.18 1.49 -0.69
C VAL A 76 1.52 2.24 -1.98
N ASP A 77 0.59 2.29 -2.91
CA ASP A 77 0.64 3.16 -4.09
C ASP A 77 0.08 4.56 -3.74
N ILE A 78 0.93 5.58 -3.65
CA ILE A 78 0.49 6.91 -3.18
C ILE A 78 -0.50 7.56 -4.15
N ASP A 79 -0.24 7.42 -5.45
CA ASP A 79 -0.88 8.23 -6.50
C ASP A 79 -2.40 8.07 -6.57
N GLY A 80 -2.95 6.92 -6.16
CA GLY A 80 -4.40 6.72 -6.05
C GLY A 80 -4.87 6.11 -4.73
N VAL A 81 -4.03 6.09 -3.69
CA VAL A 81 -4.43 5.78 -2.30
C VAL A 81 -4.54 7.06 -1.47
N LEU A 82 -3.56 7.97 -1.59
CA LEU A 82 -3.52 9.19 -0.78
C LEU A 82 -4.09 10.41 -1.52
N VAL A 83 -4.33 10.28 -2.82
CA VAL A 83 -4.79 11.37 -3.67
C VAL A 83 -6.05 10.93 -4.41
N GLU A 84 -7.21 11.10 -3.78
CA GLU A 84 -8.54 10.77 -4.34
C GLU A 84 -8.84 11.52 -5.65
N ASN A 85 -8.11 12.62 -5.91
CA ASN A 85 -8.11 13.31 -7.18
C ASN A 85 -6.71 13.87 -7.47
N PRO A 86 -5.96 13.31 -8.45
CA PRO A 86 -4.59 13.74 -8.75
C PRO A 86 -4.47 15.25 -9.01
N PHE A 87 -5.55 15.91 -9.46
CA PHE A 87 -5.65 17.34 -9.71
C PHE A 87 -6.07 18.18 -8.48
N ALA A 88 -6.68 17.59 -7.45
CA ALA A 88 -7.10 18.31 -6.25
C ALA A 88 -6.01 18.35 -5.15
N SER A 89 -4.90 17.63 -5.34
CA SER A 89 -3.80 17.53 -4.36
C SER A 89 -3.10 18.83 -3.97
N VAL A 90 -3.41 19.95 -4.62
CA VAL A 90 -2.93 21.29 -4.22
C VAL A 90 -3.83 21.91 -3.14
N LEU A 91 -5.06 21.39 -2.93
CA LEU A 91 -6.06 21.97 -2.05
C LEU A 91 -6.85 20.88 -1.31
N SER A 92 -6.53 20.58 -0.05
CA SER A 92 -7.48 20.25 1.05
C SER A 92 -6.91 19.29 2.10
N GLU A 93 -7.47 19.39 3.31
CA GLU A 93 -7.15 18.68 4.54
C GLU A 93 -7.12 17.15 4.43
N LEU A 94 -7.76 16.58 3.41
CA LEU A 94 -7.75 15.13 3.12
C LEU A 94 -6.33 14.60 2.89
N GLY A 95 -5.46 15.37 2.23
CA GLY A 95 -4.05 15.00 2.06
C GLY A 95 -3.31 14.86 3.39
N LYS A 96 -3.63 15.70 4.40
CA LYS A 96 -3.01 15.62 5.73
C LYS A 96 -3.49 14.39 6.51
N VAL A 97 -4.77 14.04 6.41
CA VAL A 97 -5.33 12.83 7.04
C VAL A 97 -4.68 11.57 6.48
N ASN A 98 -4.49 11.53 5.16
CA ASN A 98 -3.86 10.40 4.47
C ASN A 98 -2.39 10.21 4.86
N MET A 99 -1.63 11.31 5.03
CA MET A 99 -0.24 11.26 5.46
C MET A 99 -0.07 10.86 6.94
N ASN A 100 -0.97 11.31 7.82
CA ASN A 100 -0.94 10.90 9.23
C ASN A 100 -1.19 9.41 9.39
N TRP A 101 -2.15 8.86 8.64
CA TRP A 101 -2.38 7.42 8.61
C TRP A 101 -1.17 6.67 8.08
N LEU A 102 -0.59 7.11 6.95
CA LEU A 102 0.61 6.47 6.40
C LEU A 102 1.73 6.44 7.43
N ARG A 103 1.95 7.55 8.17
CA ARG A 103 2.95 7.61 9.24
C ARG A 103 2.70 6.59 10.33
N GLN A 104 1.47 6.50 10.81
CA GLN A 104 1.09 5.56 11.85
C GLN A 104 1.25 4.12 11.36
N ALA A 105 0.71 3.79 10.19
CA ALA A 105 0.79 2.47 9.60
C ALA A 105 2.23 2.02 9.39
N VAL A 106 3.08 2.90 8.87
CA VAL A 106 4.50 2.62 8.63
C VAL A 106 5.28 2.45 9.94
N SER A 107 4.98 3.24 10.98
CA SER A 107 5.67 3.14 12.28
C SER A 107 5.42 1.83 13.02
N VAL A 108 4.40 1.07 12.64
CA VAL A 108 4.00 -0.16 13.34
C VAL A 108 4.27 -1.44 12.54
N VAL A 109 4.70 -1.32 11.29
CA VAL A 109 5.04 -2.46 10.44
C VAL A 109 6.54 -2.71 10.43
N ASN A 110 6.90 -3.94 10.06
CA ASN A 110 8.29 -4.36 10.02
C ASN A 110 9.02 -3.80 8.78
N HIS A 111 8.29 -3.60 7.68
CA HIS A 111 8.80 -2.95 6.47
C HIS A 111 7.68 -2.27 5.69
N GLY A 112 7.95 -1.09 5.17
CA GLY A 112 7.09 -0.32 4.28
C GLY A 112 7.68 -0.19 2.87
N ILE A 113 6.84 -0.25 1.85
CA ILE A 113 7.20 0.10 0.48
C ILE A 113 6.20 1.11 -0.02
N ILE A 114 6.71 2.24 -0.50
CA ILE A 114 5.93 3.32 -1.04
C ILE A 114 6.18 3.39 -2.54
N TRP A 115 5.14 3.20 -3.34
CA TRP A 115 5.19 3.38 -4.79
C TRP A 115 4.66 4.77 -5.15
N THR A 116 5.45 5.53 -5.91
CA THR A 116 5.01 6.81 -6.47
C THR A 116 5.80 7.17 -7.73
N ASN A 117 5.11 7.77 -8.70
CA ASN A 117 5.75 8.27 -9.92
C ASN A 117 6.02 9.77 -9.89
N ARG A 118 5.51 10.45 -8.85
CA ARG A 118 5.66 11.89 -8.64
C ARG A 118 6.94 12.24 -7.88
N PHE A 119 7.84 11.28 -7.72
CA PHE A 119 9.19 11.47 -7.21
C PHE A 119 10.14 12.02 -8.29
N SER A 120 9.62 12.82 -9.24
CA SER A 120 10.46 13.60 -10.15
C SER A 120 10.65 15.02 -9.57
N PRO A 121 11.83 15.64 -9.78
CA PRO A 121 12.07 17.02 -9.36
C PRO A 121 11.03 18.03 -9.87
N GLU A 122 10.37 17.71 -10.99
CA GLU A 122 9.46 18.59 -11.72
C GLU A 122 8.00 18.51 -11.22
N HIS A 123 7.65 17.47 -10.46
CA HIS A 123 6.28 17.23 -9.95
C HIS A 123 6.17 17.19 -8.42
N GLY A 124 7.29 17.41 -7.72
CA GLY A 124 7.51 16.87 -6.37
C GLY A 124 7.51 17.76 -5.12
N PRO A 125 7.22 19.08 -5.06
CA PRO A 125 7.37 19.82 -3.80
C PRO A 125 6.50 19.29 -2.65
N PHE A 126 5.23 18.96 -2.95
CA PHE A 126 4.29 18.46 -1.94
C PHE A 126 4.67 17.07 -1.42
N LEU A 127 4.98 16.13 -2.31
CA LEU A 127 5.35 14.78 -1.92
C LEU A 127 6.76 14.71 -1.33
N LYS A 128 7.70 15.54 -1.79
CA LYS A 128 9.04 15.66 -1.20
C LYS A 128 8.93 16.10 0.27
N SER A 129 8.15 17.13 0.58
CA SER A 129 7.93 17.59 1.97
C SER A 129 7.12 16.61 2.82
N SER A 130 6.14 15.95 2.23
CA SER A 130 5.24 15.02 2.96
C SER A 130 5.88 13.66 3.19
N LEU A 131 6.72 13.20 2.26
CA LEU A 131 7.46 11.95 2.37
C LEU A 131 8.83 12.11 3.02
N PHE A 132 9.30 13.35 3.22
CA PHE A 132 10.54 13.66 3.93
C PHE A 132 10.73 12.86 5.23
N PRO A 133 9.71 12.71 6.11
CA PRO A 133 9.81 11.94 7.35
C PRO A 133 9.84 10.41 7.15
N PHE A 134 10.06 9.94 5.92
CA PHE A 134 10.15 8.53 5.56
C PHE A 134 11.37 8.25 4.66
N LEU A 135 12.18 9.27 4.36
CA LEU A 135 13.31 9.11 3.45
C LEU A 135 14.51 8.56 4.19
N GLY A 136 14.88 7.32 3.86
CA GLY A 136 16.22 6.84 4.12
C GLY A 136 17.28 7.71 3.42
N ARG A 137 18.51 7.70 3.96
CA ARG A 137 19.62 8.56 3.50
C ARG A 137 19.85 8.50 1.98
N GLU A 138 19.76 7.31 1.40
CA GLU A 138 19.95 7.08 -0.04
C GLU A 138 18.87 7.73 -0.92
N ALA A 139 17.61 7.78 -0.46
CA ALA A 139 16.52 8.44 -1.17
C ALA A 139 16.60 9.97 -1.04
N ALA A 140 17.11 10.48 0.08
CA ALA A 140 17.35 11.90 0.29
C ALA A 140 18.54 12.42 -0.52
N ASP A 141 19.61 11.62 -0.68
CA ASP A 141 20.78 11.95 -1.49
C ASP A 141 20.42 12.06 -2.99
N GLN A 142 19.53 11.22 -3.50
CA GLN A 142 19.00 11.33 -4.87
C GLN A 142 18.18 12.61 -5.13
N LEU A 143 17.83 13.34 -4.06
CA LEU A 143 16.95 14.50 -4.08
C LEU A 143 17.63 15.83 -3.75
N ASP A 144 18.95 15.87 -3.55
CA ASP A 144 19.68 17.07 -3.11
C ASP A 144 19.02 17.74 -1.88
N LEU A 145 18.67 16.93 -0.88
CA LEU A 145 18.09 17.42 0.38
C LEU A 145 19.16 17.51 1.46
N GLU A 146 19.32 18.70 2.06
CA GLU A 146 20.13 18.85 3.27
C GLU A 146 19.43 18.13 4.44
N LEU A 147 19.92 16.94 4.77
CA LEU A 147 19.48 16.11 5.88
C LEU A 147 19.93 16.69 7.22
N ALA A 148 19.29 17.78 7.66
CA ALA A 148 19.24 18.11 9.08
C ALA A 148 17.99 17.44 9.65
N ASP A 149 18.15 16.53 10.61
CA ASP A 149 17.08 15.97 11.45
C ASP A 149 16.23 14.79 10.90
N VAL A 150 16.81 13.84 10.15
CA VAL A 150 16.15 12.52 9.97
C VAL A 150 16.51 11.60 11.14
N PRO A 151 15.53 11.14 11.96
CA PRO A 151 15.77 10.16 13.02
C PRO A 151 16.30 8.85 12.43
N ALA A 152 17.35 8.30 13.04
CA ALA A 152 18.07 7.12 12.57
C ALA A 152 17.26 5.80 12.57
N ASP A 153 15.98 5.82 12.98
CA ASP A 153 15.09 4.65 13.06
C ASP A 153 14.17 4.47 11.82
N GLU A 154 14.26 5.33 10.80
CA GLU A 154 13.41 5.28 9.59
C GLU A 154 13.90 4.29 8.50
N ASN A 155 14.78 3.34 8.84
CA ASN A 155 15.43 2.42 7.88
C ASN A 155 14.52 1.28 7.35
N ASN A 156 13.23 1.27 7.68
CA ASN A 156 12.31 0.20 7.30
C ASN A 156 11.40 0.55 6.12
N ILE A 157 11.66 1.65 5.38
CA ILE A 157 10.81 2.11 4.28
C ILE A 157 11.61 2.25 3.00
N ASP A 158 11.17 1.58 1.94
CA ASP A 158 11.67 1.80 0.59
C ASP A 158 10.71 2.68 -0.21
N ILE A 159 11.21 3.73 -0.85
CA ILE A 159 10.44 4.52 -1.81
C ILE A 159 10.88 4.13 -3.22
N LEU A 160 9.94 3.57 -3.99
CA LEU A 160 10.20 3.04 -5.31
C LEU A 160 9.44 3.83 -6.38
N ASN A 161 10.16 4.16 -7.45
CA ASN A 161 9.59 4.81 -8.63
C ASN A 161 9.28 3.78 -9.72
N GLY A 162 8.11 3.90 -10.37
CA GLY A 162 7.85 3.27 -11.66
C GLY A 162 6.41 2.82 -11.93
N HIS A 163 6.00 2.99 -13.19
CA HIS A 163 4.78 2.46 -13.83
C HIS A 163 5.03 1.15 -14.59
N ASP A 164 5.89 0.26 -14.10
CA ASP A 164 6.12 -1.04 -14.75
C ASP A 164 5.49 -2.16 -13.94
N ALA A 165 4.40 -2.74 -14.46
CA ALA A 165 3.71 -3.86 -13.85
C ALA A 165 4.62 -5.09 -13.64
N LYS A 166 5.57 -5.32 -14.55
CA LYS A 166 6.55 -6.41 -14.43
C LYS A 166 7.51 -6.13 -13.28
N LYS A 167 8.11 -4.94 -13.23
CA LYS A 167 9.01 -4.55 -12.13
C LYS A 167 8.30 -4.57 -10.78
N ARG A 168 7.06 -4.05 -10.70
CA ARG A 168 6.22 -4.12 -9.49
C ARG A 168 5.92 -5.58 -9.12
N GLY A 169 5.61 -6.43 -10.09
CA GLY A 169 5.36 -7.87 -9.88
C GLY A 169 6.59 -8.61 -9.36
N ASP A 170 7.75 -8.39 -9.97
CA ASP A 170 9.02 -9.00 -9.56
C ASP A 170 9.46 -8.49 -8.16
N THR A 171 9.18 -7.23 -7.84
CA THR A 171 9.39 -6.67 -6.48
C THR A 171 8.43 -7.29 -5.47
N LEU A 172 7.16 -7.42 -5.82
CA LEU A 172 6.17 -8.06 -4.94
C LEU A 172 6.58 -9.50 -4.63
N GLU A 173 7.04 -10.24 -5.64
CA GLU A 173 7.59 -11.59 -5.48
C GLU A 173 8.85 -11.61 -4.60
N SER A 174 9.79 -10.68 -4.81
CA SER A 174 11.05 -10.64 -4.07
C SER A 174 10.88 -10.31 -2.59
N PHE A 175 9.87 -9.53 -2.21
CA PHE A 175 9.59 -9.17 -0.82
C PHE A 175 8.62 -10.13 -0.12
N VAL A 176 7.47 -10.44 -0.74
CA VAL A 176 6.41 -11.23 -0.08
C VAL A 176 6.81 -12.69 0.10
N SER A 177 7.66 -13.21 -0.80
CA SER A 177 8.14 -14.60 -0.70
C SER A 177 9.25 -14.79 0.32
N GLN A 178 9.73 -13.72 0.97
CA GLN A 178 10.73 -13.82 2.03
C GLN A 178 10.10 -14.34 3.32
N ASP A 179 10.75 -15.29 3.98
CA ASP A 179 10.30 -15.83 5.26
C ASP A 179 10.36 -14.81 6.41
N ARG A 180 10.98 -13.65 6.20
CA ARG A 180 11.03 -12.57 7.20
C ARG A 180 9.68 -11.88 7.43
N PHE A 181 8.70 -12.09 6.55
CA PHE A 181 7.35 -11.55 6.70
C PHE A 181 6.33 -12.68 6.80
N ASP A 182 5.46 -12.58 7.80
CA ASP A 182 4.32 -13.46 7.95
C ASP A 182 3.21 -13.04 6.98
N ILE A 183 3.01 -11.74 6.78
CA ILE A 183 1.94 -11.22 5.93
C ILE A 183 2.34 -9.93 5.22
N ALA A 184 1.77 -9.74 4.03
CA ALA A 184 1.91 -8.54 3.24
C ALA A 184 0.55 -7.90 2.93
N TYR A 185 0.44 -6.60 3.16
CA TYR A 185 -0.70 -5.80 2.77
C TYR A 185 -0.32 -4.88 1.63
N TYR A 186 -1.02 -4.99 0.50
CA TYR A 186 -0.83 -4.11 -0.65
C TYR A 186 -2.09 -3.26 -0.86
N VAL A 187 -1.97 -1.95 -0.61
CA VAL A 187 -2.98 -0.96 -0.96
C VAL A 187 -2.62 -0.34 -2.30
N GLY A 188 -3.38 -0.67 -3.35
CA GLY A 188 -3.10 -0.26 -4.72
C GLY A 188 -4.31 0.36 -5.40
N SER A 189 -4.05 1.12 -6.45
CA SER A 189 -5.05 1.97 -7.08
C SER A 189 -5.05 1.87 -8.60
N SER A 190 -4.03 1.27 -9.21
CA SER A 190 -3.78 1.35 -10.65
C SER A 190 -3.97 0.02 -11.36
N TRP A 191 -4.08 0.09 -12.69
CA TRP A 191 -4.01 -1.08 -13.55
C TRP A 191 -2.68 -1.84 -13.36
N PHE A 192 -1.58 -1.11 -13.13
CA PHE A 192 -0.25 -1.69 -12.91
C PHE A 192 -0.19 -2.52 -11.63
N ASP A 193 -0.81 -2.06 -10.54
CA ASP A 193 -0.87 -2.78 -9.27
C ASP A 193 -1.63 -4.09 -9.44
N GLY A 194 -2.77 -4.01 -10.11
CA GLY A 194 -3.58 -5.18 -10.38
C GLY A 194 -2.84 -6.23 -11.21
N LYS A 195 -2.13 -5.80 -12.27
CA LYS A 195 -1.30 -6.70 -13.07
C LYS A 195 -0.13 -7.28 -12.28
N ALA A 196 0.52 -6.49 -11.43
CA ALA A 196 1.61 -6.95 -10.57
C ALA A 196 1.12 -8.03 -9.59
N VAL A 197 -0.02 -7.80 -8.91
CA VAL A 197 -0.63 -8.79 -8.00
C VAL A 197 -1.02 -10.06 -8.74
N LEU A 198 -1.60 -9.95 -9.95
CA LEU A 198 -1.94 -11.13 -10.76
C LEU A 198 -0.70 -11.91 -11.21
N GLN A 199 0.39 -11.23 -11.56
CA GLN A 199 1.64 -11.90 -11.91
C GLN A 199 2.24 -12.61 -10.69
N PHE A 200 2.30 -11.94 -9.54
CA PHE A 200 2.73 -12.53 -8.28
C PHE A 200 1.91 -13.78 -7.94
N ALA A 201 0.58 -13.67 -7.95
CA ALA A 201 -0.33 -14.78 -7.62
C ALA A 201 -0.16 -16.00 -8.53
N LYS A 202 0.26 -15.81 -9.78
CA LYS A 202 0.51 -16.89 -10.74
C LYS A 202 1.86 -17.60 -10.55
N LYS A 203 2.84 -16.93 -9.95
CA LYS A 203 4.22 -17.42 -9.81
C LYS A 203 4.54 -17.94 -8.41
N THR A 204 3.99 -17.29 -7.39
CA THR A 204 4.33 -17.54 -5.99
C THR A 204 3.73 -18.85 -5.46
N THR A 205 4.40 -19.45 -4.48
CA THR A 205 3.90 -20.59 -3.70
C THR A 205 3.15 -20.15 -2.43
N THR A 206 3.22 -18.86 -2.07
CA THR A 206 2.63 -18.31 -0.84
C THR A 206 1.61 -17.20 -1.11
N PRO A 207 0.63 -17.37 -2.02
CA PRO A 207 -0.30 -16.30 -2.37
C PRO A 207 -1.19 -15.89 -1.18
N HIS A 208 -1.43 -16.80 -0.23
CA HIS A 208 -2.18 -16.57 1.00
C HIS A 208 -1.56 -15.52 1.93
N LYS A 209 -0.24 -15.27 1.82
CA LYS A 209 0.44 -14.21 2.57
C LYS A 209 0.08 -12.81 2.09
N LEU A 210 -0.45 -12.66 0.87
CA LEU A 210 -0.77 -11.36 0.32
C LEU A 210 -2.25 -11.02 0.52
N LYS A 211 -2.49 -9.84 1.08
CA LYS A 211 -3.79 -9.17 1.05
C LYS A 211 -3.73 -7.93 0.19
N TYR A 212 -4.59 -7.87 -0.82
CA TYR A 212 -4.67 -6.76 -1.77
C TYR A 212 -5.94 -5.93 -1.57
N PHE A 213 -5.78 -4.65 -1.28
CA PHE A 213 -6.84 -3.65 -1.21
C PHE A 213 -6.79 -2.77 -2.45
N HIS A 214 -7.78 -2.93 -3.33
CA HIS A 214 -7.90 -2.15 -4.56
C HIS A 214 -8.80 -0.93 -4.32
N THR A 215 -8.28 0.29 -4.48
CA THR A 215 -9.04 1.54 -4.22
C THR A 215 -9.97 1.95 -5.37
N GLY A 216 -9.90 1.26 -6.51
CA GLY A 216 -10.87 1.37 -7.61
C GLY A 216 -10.69 2.57 -8.53
N HIS A 217 -9.58 3.28 -8.36
CA HIS A 217 -9.11 4.21 -9.37
C HIS A 217 -8.60 3.43 -10.59
N LEU A 218 -8.57 4.08 -11.74
CA LEU A 218 -7.89 3.56 -12.93
C LEU A 218 -7.00 4.68 -13.42
N LEU A 219 -5.86 4.78 -12.76
CA LEU A 219 -4.75 5.53 -13.30
C LEU A 219 -4.13 4.63 -14.39
N LEU A 220 -4.36 5.02 -15.65
CA LEU A 220 -3.71 4.47 -16.83
C LEU A 220 -2.41 5.24 -17.08
#